data_AF-A0A9P6KIL4-F1
#
_entry.id   AF-A0A9P6KIL4-F1
#
_cell.length_a   1.000
_cell.length_b   1.000
_cell.length_c   1.000
_cell.angle_alpha   90.00
_cell.angle_beta   90.00
_cell.angle_gamma   90.00
#
_symmetry.space_group_name_H-M   'P 1'
#
loop_
_entity.id
_entity.type
_entity.pdbx_description
1 polymer ?
#
loop_
_entity_poly.entity_id
_entity_poly.type
_entity_poly.pdbx_seq_one_letter_code
_entity_poly.pdbx_strand_id
1 'polypeptide(L)'
;MSDEKHNSMTEPIPADDECNEVFGQLKQVIVDKIHEINRADKVHGLHEMDKLKKISEFTPIIYAIEDVAFGRTYFAKIHLGDEKFIHARAHKSTNGDVSFYSLLTTPECAIWDRNTPLEYFID
;
A
#
# COMPACT_ATOMS: atom_id res chain seq x y z
N MET A 1 -5.62 30.91 -4.97
CA MET A 1 -5.87 30.13 -3.73
C MET A 1 -5.10 28.85 -3.93
N SER A 2 -3.81 28.88 -3.61
CA SER A 2 -2.90 27.76 -3.81
C SER A 2 -2.97 26.92 -2.55
N ASP A 3 -3.76 25.85 -2.59
CA ASP A 3 -3.59 24.77 -1.62
C ASP A 3 -2.27 24.07 -1.98
N GLU A 4 -1.16 24.65 -1.52
CA GLU A 4 0.12 23.96 -1.44
C GLU A 4 -0.08 22.79 -0.46
N LYS A 5 -0.58 21.67 -0.99
CA LYS A 5 -0.51 20.40 -0.30
C LYS A 5 0.97 20.18 -0.01
N HIS A 6 1.37 20.34 1.24
CA HIS A 6 2.63 19.82 1.76
C HIS A 6 2.56 18.27 1.74
N ASN A 7 2.55 17.72 0.53
CA ASN A 7 2.62 16.29 0.24
C ASN A 7 4.10 15.94 0.12
N SER A 8 4.72 15.49 1.20
CA SER A 8 6.14 15.14 1.22
C SER A 8 6.45 13.81 0.51
N MET A 9 5.71 13.43 -0.53
CA MET A 9 6.07 12.30 -1.39
C MET A 9 6.39 12.79 -2.80
N THR A 10 7.34 12.11 -3.43
CA THR A 10 7.68 12.29 -4.85
C THR A 10 6.48 11.97 -5.76
N GLU A 11 6.53 12.42 -7.01
CA GLU A 11 5.51 12.06 -7.99
C GLU A 11 5.46 10.53 -8.16
N PRO A 12 4.26 9.90 -8.21
CA PRO A 12 4.15 8.47 -8.42
C PRO A 12 4.80 8.06 -9.74
N ILE A 13 5.83 7.21 -9.64
CA ILE A 13 6.55 6.65 -10.77
C ILE A 13 6.19 5.16 -10.94
N PRO A 14 6.35 4.59 -12.15
CA PRO A 14 6.17 3.15 -12.37
C PRO A 14 7.06 2.33 -11.44
N ALA A 15 6.56 1.18 -10.98
CA ALA A 15 7.34 0.25 -10.17
C ALA A 15 8.62 -0.19 -10.89
N ASP A 16 9.75 -0.07 -10.21
CA ASP A 16 11.06 -0.50 -10.65
C ASP A 16 11.56 -1.68 -9.80
N ASP A 17 12.80 -2.10 -10.05
CA ASP A 17 13.42 -3.22 -9.35
C ASP A 17 13.54 -2.97 -7.83
N GLU A 18 13.80 -1.73 -7.41
CA GLU A 18 13.88 -1.37 -5.98
C GLU A 18 12.51 -1.49 -5.30
N CYS A 19 11.46 -0.98 -5.94
CA CYS A 19 10.09 -1.13 -5.46
C CYS A 19 9.71 -2.62 -5.32
N ASN A 20 10.01 -3.41 -6.36
CA ASN A 20 9.72 -4.84 -6.36
C ASN A 20 10.49 -5.60 -5.27
N GLU A 21 11.73 -5.20 -4.99
CA GLU A 21 12.51 -5.79 -3.89
C GLU A 21 11.93 -5.44 -2.52
N VAL A 22 11.65 -4.15 -2.27
CA VAL A 22 11.09 -3.65 -1.00
C VAL A 22 9.75 -4.32 -0.70
N PHE A 23 8.81 -4.30 -1.64
CA PHE A 23 7.49 -4.89 -1.43
C PHE A 23 7.50 -6.42 -1.58
N GLY A 24 8.49 -6.99 -2.28
CA GLY A 24 8.73 -8.43 -2.32
C GLY A 24 9.08 -9.00 -0.95
N GLN A 25 9.94 -8.31 -0.19
CA GLN A 25 10.28 -8.69 1.20
C GLN A 25 9.07 -8.58 2.14
N LEU A 26 8.20 -7.60 1.90
CA LEU A 26 7.01 -7.35 2.73
C LEU A 26 5.76 -8.11 2.28
N LYS A 27 5.82 -8.86 1.18
CA LYS A 27 4.67 -9.54 0.59
C LYS A 27 3.88 -10.36 1.61
N GLN A 28 4.56 -11.20 2.39
CA GLN A 28 3.90 -12.06 3.37
C GLN A 28 3.23 -11.22 4.47
N VAL A 29 3.92 -10.20 4.99
CA VAL A 29 3.39 -9.31 6.05
C VAL A 29 2.16 -8.55 5.56
N ILE A 30 2.20 -8.04 4.34
CA ILE A 30 1.07 -7.33 3.71
C ILE A 30 -0.11 -8.28 3.51
N VAL A 31 0.12 -9.47 2.98
CA VAL A 31 -0.93 -10.49 2.78
C VAL A 31 -1.56 -10.89 4.11
N ASP A 32 -0.76 -11.11 5.15
CA ASP A 32 -1.26 -11.43 6.49
C ASP A 32 -2.10 -10.28 7.06
N LYS A 33 -1.67 -9.03 6.85
CA LYS A 33 -2.44 -7.84 7.27
C LYS A 33 -3.77 -7.73 6.54
N ILE A 34 -3.79 -7.96 5.23
CA ILE A 34 -5.03 -8.01 4.43
C ILE A 34 -5.98 -9.07 4.99
N HIS A 35 -5.48 -10.28 5.30
CA HIS A 35 -6.28 -11.34 5.88
C HIS A 35 -6.78 -11.03 7.30
N GLU A 36 -6.04 -10.24 8.08
CA GLU A 36 -6.47 -9.74 9.39
C GLU A 36 -7.64 -8.75 9.22
N ILE A 37 -7.49 -7.75 8.34
CA ILE A 37 -8.54 -6.74 8.09
C ILE A 37 -9.81 -7.42 7.54
N ASN A 38 -9.67 -8.33 6.56
CA ASN A 38 -10.79 -9.13 6.04
C ASN A 38 -11.52 -9.93 7.13
N ARG A 39 -10.78 -10.46 8.11
CA ARG A 39 -11.37 -11.19 9.24
C ARG A 39 -12.14 -10.25 10.17
N ALA A 40 -11.61 -9.05 10.42
CA ALA A 40 -12.29 -8.02 11.22
C ALA A 40 -13.58 -7.53 10.52
N ASP A 41 -13.55 -7.25 9.23
CA ASP A 41 -14.72 -6.81 8.46
C ASP A 41 -15.83 -7.87 8.41
N LYS A 42 -15.46 -9.15 8.31
CA LYS A 42 -16.42 -10.25 8.38
C LYS A 42 -17.13 -10.32 9.73
N VAL A 43 -16.46 -9.90 10.82
CA VAL A 43 -17.08 -9.80 12.15
C VAL A 43 -18.03 -8.59 12.23
N HIS A 44 -17.76 -7.52 11.47
CA HIS A 44 -18.56 -6.29 11.46
C HIS A 44 -19.62 -6.21 10.34
N GLY A 45 -19.72 -7.20 9.46
CA GLY A 45 -20.80 -7.33 8.47
C GLY A 45 -20.63 -6.49 7.20
N LEU A 46 -19.46 -5.89 6.99
CA LEU A 46 -19.13 -5.16 5.76
C LEU A 46 -18.65 -6.16 4.70
N HIS A 47 -19.52 -6.50 3.75
CA HIS A 47 -19.28 -7.53 2.71
C HIS A 47 -18.34 -7.09 1.57
N GLU A 48 -17.78 -5.88 1.61
CA GLU A 48 -16.88 -5.33 0.58
C GLU A 48 -15.58 -6.15 0.47
N MET A 49 -15.03 -6.57 1.61
CA MET A 49 -13.75 -7.29 1.72
C MET A 49 -13.80 -8.78 1.37
N ASP A 50 -15.00 -9.36 1.22
CA ASP A 50 -15.16 -10.78 0.87
C ASP A 50 -14.60 -11.13 -0.52
N LYS A 51 -14.38 -10.09 -1.35
CA LYS A 51 -13.73 -10.18 -2.66
C LYS A 51 -12.22 -10.41 -2.58
N LEU A 52 -11.54 -10.16 -1.45
CA LEU A 52 -10.09 -10.40 -1.29
C LEU A 52 -9.72 -11.87 -0.99
N LYS A 53 -10.68 -12.79 -0.90
CA LYS A 53 -10.44 -14.21 -0.55
C LYS A 53 -9.47 -14.94 -1.49
N LYS A 54 -9.19 -14.41 -2.67
CA LYS A 54 -8.19 -14.93 -3.60
C LYS A 54 -7.30 -13.79 -4.09
N ILE A 55 -6.18 -13.59 -3.42
CA ILE A 55 -5.07 -12.81 -3.98
C ILE A 55 -4.46 -13.67 -5.08
N SER A 56 -4.77 -13.35 -6.34
CA SER A 56 -4.26 -14.09 -7.51
C SER A 56 -2.95 -13.52 -8.03
N GLU A 57 -2.62 -12.28 -7.66
CA GLU A 57 -1.41 -11.59 -8.05
C GLU A 57 -0.87 -10.73 -6.89
N PHE A 58 0.41 -10.34 -6.95
CA PHE A 58 0.97 -9.33 -6.07
C PHE A 58 2.05 -8.58 -6.85
N THR A 59 1.63 -7.52 -7.54
CA THR A 59 2.48 -6.78 -8.47
C THR A 59 2.41 -5.29 -8.15
N PRO A 60 3.47 -4.68 -7.59
CA PRO A 60 3.57 -3.22 -7.50
C PRO A 60 3.48 -2.61 -8.91
N ILE A 61 2.62 -1.61 -9.10
CA ILE A 61 2.43 -0.97 -10.41
C ILE A 61 2.98 0.45 -10.46
N ILE A 62 2.77 1.21 -9.39
CA ILE A 62 3.28 2.57 -9.22
C ILE A 62 3.69 2.74 -7.76
N TYR A 63 4.68 3.58 -7.53
CA TYR A 63 5.13 3.89 -6.19
C TYR A 63 5.64 5.33 -6.09
N ALA A 64 5.66 5.85 -4.88
CA ALA A 64 6.19 7.15 -4.52
C ALA A 64 7.05 6.99 -3.27
N ILE A 65 8.03 7.88 -3.12
CA ILE A 65 8.97 7.90 -1.99
C ILE A 65 8.85 9.21 -1.23
N GLU A 66 8.92 9.13 0.09
CA GLU A 66 9.16 10.25 1.01
C GLU A 66 10.51 10.04 1.71
N ASP A 67 11.44 10.99 1.55
CA ASP A 67 12.70 10.99 2.30
C ASP A 67 12.44 11.45 3.74
N VAL A 68 12.83 10.64 4.72
CA VAL A 68 12.70 10.95 6.16
C VAL A 68 14.06 10.91 6.85
N ALA A 69 14.17 11.48 8.05
CA ALA A 69 15.45 11.66 8.74
C ALA A 69 16.28 10.37 8.96
N PHE A 70 15.63 9.20 8.99
CA PHE A 70 16.26 7.90 9.24
C PHE A 70 16.01 6.85 8.15
N GLY A 71 15.67 7.29 6.93
CA GLY A 71 15.45 6.38 5.81
C GLY A 71 14.52 6.93 4.76
N ARG A 72 13.80 6.03 4.09
CA ARG A 72 12.84 6.34 3.04
C ARG A 72 11.54 5.61 3.28
N THR A 73 10.44 6.33 3.21
CA THR A 73 9.11 5.75 3.21
C THR A 73 8.67 5.54 1.77
N TYR A 74 8.26 4.33 1.45
CA TYR A 74 7.74 3.92 0.16
C TYR A 74 6.23 3.78 0.26
N PHE A 75 5.53 4.43 -0.64
CA PHE A 75 4.11 4.26 -0.89
C PHE A 75 3.99 3.50 -2.21
N ALA A 76 3.36 2.34 -2.23
CA ALA A 76 3.13 1.63 -3.48
C ALA A 76 1.68 1.24 -3.66
N LYS A 77 1.23 1.35 -4.90
CA LYS A 77 0.00 0.74 -5.35
C LYS A 77 0.31 -0.65 -5.88
N ILE A 78 -0.30 -1.67 -5.28
CA ILE A 78 -0.04 -3.07 -5.58
C ILE A 78 -1.31 -3.68 -6.14
N HIS A 79 -1.20 -4.29 -7.31
CA HIS A 79 -2.26 -5.08 -7.93
C HIS A 79 -2.31 -6.46 -7.29
N LEU A 80 -3.48 -6.83 -6.77
CA LEU A 80 -3.74 -8.12 -6.13
C LEU A 80 -4.44 -9.13 -7.06
N GLY A 81 -4.73 -8.71 -8.30
CA GLY A 81 -5.55 -9.44 -9.25
C GLY A 81 -7.03 -9.06 -9.18
N ASP A 82 -7.81 -9.50 -10.18
CA ASP A 82 -9.24 -9.18 -10.33
C ASP A 82 -9.57 -7.67 -10.27
N GLU A 83 -8.69 -6.81 -10.83
CA GLU A 83 -8.81 -5.35 -10.79
C GLU A 83 -8.80 -4.75 -9.36
N LYS A 84 -8.28 -5.48 -8.38
CA LYS A 84 -8.17 -5.04 -6.98
C LYS A 84 -6.78 -4.49 -6.74
N PHE A 85 -6.74 -3.29 -6.18
CA PHE A 85 -5.49 -2.63 -5.81
C PHE A 85 -5.48 -2.34 -4.32
N ILE A 86 -4.30 -2.31 -3.74
CA ILE A 86 -4.08 -1.80 -2.39
C ILE A 86 -3.01 -0.72 -2.45
N HIS A 87 -3.05 0.23 -1.53
CA HIS A 87 -1.93 1.13 -1.32
C HIS A 87 -1.23 0.72 -0.03
N ALA A 88 0.05 0.38 -0.13
CA ALA A 88 0.87 -0.09 0.98
C ALA A 88 1.99 0.91 1.26
N ARG A 89 2.24 1.10 2.56
CA ARG A 89 3.33 1.93 3.07
C ARG A 89 4.38 1.05 3.71
N ALA A 90 5.61 1.21 3.25
CA ALA A 90 6.80 0.54 3.74
C ALA A 90 7.83 1.59 4.16
N HIS A 91 8.66 1.26 5.14
CA HIS A 91 9.77 2.10 5.54
C HIS A 91 11.08 1.32 5.38
N LYS A 92 12.02 1.88 4.64
CA LYS A 92 13.38 1.36 4.49
C LYS A 92 14.31 2.25 5.31
N SER A 93 14.90 1.69 6.36
CA SER A 93 15.85 2.40 7.20
C SER A 93 17.17 2.67 6.44
N THR A 94 17.96 3.63 6.93
CA THR A 94 19.32 3.85 6.40
C THR A 94 20.24 2.64 6.54
N ASN A 95 19.90 1.68 7.41
CA ASN A 95 20.67 0.45 7.60
C ASN A 95 20.28 -0.64 6.58
N GLY A 96 19.26 -0.38 5.74
CA GLY A 96 18.76 -1.31 4.74
C GLY A 96 17.59 -2.18 5.22
N ASP A 97 17.16 -2.05 6.48
CA ASP A 97 16.03 -2.81 7.02
C ASP A 97 14.72 -2.31 6.42
N VAL A 98 13.95 -3.21 5.83
CA VAL A 98 12.63 -2.91 5.27
C VAL A 98 11.55 -3.35 6.26
N SER A 99 10.69 -2.42 6.66
CA SER A 99 9.58 -2.67 7.58
C SER A 99 8.26 -2.26 6.96
N PHE A 100 7.25 -3.12 7.09
CA PHE A 100 5.87 -2.77 6.74
C PHE A 100 5.32 -1.77 7.77
N TYR A 101 4.68 -0.70 7.31
CA TYR A 101 4.18 0.36 8.17
C TYR A 101 2.64 0.33 8.25
N SER A 102 1.94 0.56 7.14
CA SER A 102 0.47 0.50 7.10
C SER A 102 -0.06 0.25 5.68
N LEU A 103 -1.34 -0.10 5.60
CA LEU A 103 -2.11 -0.10 4.35
C LEU A 103 -3.02 1.12 4.38
N LEU A 104 -3.29 1.72 3.23
CA LEU A 104 -4.35 2.72 3.14
C LEU A 104 -5.69 2.02 3.31
N THR A 105 -6.27 2.15 4.49
CA THR A 105 -7.58 1.62 4.82
C THR A 105 -8.54 2.76 5.16
N THR A 106 -9.81 2.58 4.85
CA THR A 106 -10.90 3.43 5.31
C THR A 106 -11.88 2.57 6.10
N PRO A 107 -12.75 3.17 6.94
CA PRO A 107 -13.75 2.41 7.70
C PRO A 107 -14.68 1.54 6.84
N GLU A 108 -14.78 1.84 5.54
CA GLU A 108 -15.67 1.16 4.60
C GLU A 108 -14.93 0.32 3.56
N CYS A 109 -13.63 0.58 3.31
CA CYS A 109 -12.89 -0.10 2.25
C CYS A 109 -11.36 -0.04 2.40
N ALA A 110 -10.67 -1.14 2.06
CA ALA A 110 -9.22 -1.23 1.94
C ALA A 110 -8.76 -1.61 0.51
N ILE A 111 -9.70 -1.75 -0.42
CA ILE A 111 -9.45 -2.13 -1.82
C ILE A 111 -9.76 -0.94 -2.72
N TRP A 112 -8.77 -0.56 -3.51
CA TRP A 112 -8.86 0.54 -4.45
C TRP A 112 -9.01 0.01 -5.86
N ASP A 113 -9.56 0.85 -6.74
CA ASP A 113 -9.65 0.56 -8.16
C ASP A 113 -8.36 0.98 -8.90
N ARG A 114 -8.28 0.68 -10.19
CA ARG A 114 -7.13 1.05 -11.02
C ARG A 114 -6.96 2.58 -11.16
N ASN A 115 -8.05 3.33 -11.16
CA ASN A 115 -8.07 4.77 -11.43
C ASN A 115 -7.76 5.62 -10.20
N THR A 116 -7.85 5.03 -9.00
CA THR A 116 -7.57 5.69 -7.73
C THR A 116 -6.09 6.12 -7.73
N PRO A 117 -5.79 7.42 -7.62
CA PRO A 117 -4.42 7.89 -7.58
C PRO A 117 -3.71 7.39 -6.31
N LEU A 118 -2.41 7.13 -6.43
CA LEU A 118 -1.58 6.92 -5.25
C LEU A 118 -1.35 8.28 -4.59
N GLU A 119 -1.99 8.49 -3.45
CA GLU A 119 -1.88 9.72 -2.66
C GLU A 119 -1.08 9.48 -1.38
N TYR A 120 -0.64 10.57 -0.76
CA TYR A 120 0.03 10.53 0.52
C TYR A 120 -0.97 10.16 1.61
N PHE A 121 -0.61 9.23 2.50
CA PHE A 121 -1.45 8.84 3.62
C PHE A 121 -0.62 8.56 4.88
N ILE A 122 -1.20 8.91 6.04
CA ILE A 122 -0.52 8.81 7.34
C ILE A 122 -1.00 7.59 8.15
N ASP A 123 -2.12 6.96 7.75
CA ASP A 123 -2.89 5.93 8.49
C ASP A 123 -2.06 5.10 9.48
#